data_AF-A0A090T651-F1
#
_entry.id   AF-A0A090T651-F1
#
_cell.length_a   1.000
_cell.length_b   1.000
_cell.length_c   1.000
_cell.angle_alpha   90.00
_cell.angle_beta   90.00
_cell.angle_gamma   90.00
#
_symmetry.space_group_name_H-M   'P 1'
#
loop_
_entity.id
_entity.type
_entity.pdbx_description
1 polymer ?
#
loop_
_entity_poly.entity_id
_entity_poly.type
_entity_poly.pdbx_seq_one_letter_code
_entity_poly.pdbx_strand_id
1 'polypeptide(L)'
;MAGFKKQRGATAVEFSLGAIVLMFSTFAIFEICYRIYVINMTEYALRETIRNTKIYQGSGVHEQYETRFQTLIANQNNLWSFLIDDDKFSIDGKYFPSYSDFVNNVGYSKQDLTFNYDLAEITVTYEYTPIIHVFGAEQVDISRTMVLNLEHEGWKDETE
;
A
#
# COMPACT_ATOMS: atom_id res chain seq x y z
N MET A 1 39.36 -33.03 -45.53
CA MET A 1 38.85 -33.28 -44.16
C MET A 1 39.14 -32.06 -43.31
N ALA A 2 38.13 -31.24 -43.00
CA ALA A 2 38.30 -30.10 -42.12
C ALA A 2 38.33 -30.59 -40.67
N GLY A 3 39.46 -30.45 -39.99
CA GLY A 3 39.61 -30.85 -38.59
C GLY A 3 38.79 -29.94 -37.68
N PHE A 4 37.87 -30.52 -36.91
CA PHE A 4 37.16 -29.82 -35.85
C PHE A 4 38.18 -29.35 -34.79
N LYS A 5 38.51 -28.05 -34.80
CA LYS A 5 39.30 -27.43 -33.74
C LYS A 5 38.48 -27.46 -32.44
N LYS A 6 38.95 -28.20 -31.45
CA LYS A 6 38.33 -28.30 -30.12
C LYS A 6 38.43 -26.94 -29.42
N GLN A 7 37.33 -26.18 -29.37
CA GLN A 7 37.28 -24.91 -28.67
C GLN A 7 37.35 -25.14 -27.16
N ARG A 8 38.50 -24.84 -26.55
CA ARG A 8 38.68 -24.84 -25.10
C ARG A 8 38.21 -23.48 -24.55
N GLY A 9 37.33 -23.50 -23.57
CA GLY A 9 36.90 -22.29 -22.84
C GLY A 9 35.53 -21.74 -23.22
N ALA A 10 34.94 -22.13 -24.37
CA ALA A 10 33.59 -21.69 -24.76
C ALA A 10 32.54 -22.02 -23.68
N THR A 11 32.59 -23.23 -23.12
CA THR A 11 31.71 -23.66 -22.02
C THR A 11 31.86 -22.82 -20.76
N ALA A 12 33.07 -22.34 -20.44
CA ALA A 12 33.29 -21.48 -19.27
C ALA A 12 32.70 -20.08 -19.47
N VAL A 13 32.76 -19.56 -20.70
CA VAL A 13 32.15 -18.27 -21.07
C VAL A 13 30.62 -18.36 -21.10
N GLU A 14 30.06 -19.43 -21.67
CA GLU A 14 28.60 -19.65 -21.63
C GLU A 14 28.10 -19.80 -20.19
N PHE A 15 28.84 -20.53 -19.35
CA PHE A 15 28.49 -20.69 -17.95
C PHE A 15 28.55 -19.37 -17.18
N SER A 16 29.59 -18.55 -17.38
CA SER A 16 29.69 -17.26 -16.68
C SER A 16 28.60 -16.29 -17.12
N LEU A 17 28.28 -16.24 -18.42
CA LEU A 17 27.19 -15.42 -18.92
C LEU A 17 25.84 -15.88 -18.37
N GLY A 18 25.58 -17.19 -18.35
CA GLY A 18 24.37 -17.77 -17.75
C GLY A 18 24.26 -17.51 -16.25
N ALA A 19 25.37 -17.60 -15.50
CA ALA A 19 25.40 -17.32 -14.08
C ALA A 19 25.09 -15.85 -13.78
N ILE A 20 25.59 -14.91 -14.58
CA ILE A 20 25.27 -13.48 -14.46
C ILE A 20 23.77 -13.24 -14.71
N VAL A 21 23.21 -13.83 -15.78
CA VAL A 21 21.77 -13.72 -16.08
C VAL A 21 20.93 -14.29 -14.94
N LEU A 22 21.31 -15.44 -14.39
CA LEU A 22 20.60 -16.08 -13.27
C LEU A 22 20.68 -15.23 -11.99
N MET A 23 21.84 -14.63 -11.71
CA MET A 23 22.02 -13.71 -10.58
C MET A 23 21.06 -12.52 -10.68
N PHE A 24 21.02 -11.83 -11.82
CA PHE A 24 20.09 -10.71 -12.03
C PHE A 24 18.62 -11.16 -12.02
N SER A 25 18.31 -12.34 -12.53
CA SER A 25 16.96 -12.90 -12.50
C SER A 25 16.49 -13.16 -11.07
N THR A 26 17.36 -13.69 -10.21
CA THR A 26 17.06 -13.90 -8.79
C THR A 26 16.75 -12.59 -8.09
N PHE A 27 17.56 -11.57 -8.34
CA PHE A 27 17.35 -10.23 -7.82
C PHE A 27 16.04 -9.61 -8.31
N ALA A 28 15.70 -9.77 -9.60
CA ALA A 28 14.44 -9.29 -10.15
C ALA A 28 13.23 -9.99 -9.51
N ILE A 29 13.32 -11.32 -9.29
CA ILE A 29 12.27 -12.07 -8.60
C ILE A 29 12.10 -11.55 -7.17
N PHE A 30 13.20 -11.33 -6.45
CA PHE A 30 13.15 -10.79 -5.10
C PHE A 30 12.50 -9.41 -5.04
N GLU A 31 12.87 -8.51 -5.96
CA GLU A 31 12.27 -7.17 -6.08
C GLU A 31 10.76 -7.24 -6.37
N ILE A 32 10.33 -8.12 -7.28
CA ILE A 32 8.90 -8.32 -7.58
C ILE A 32 8.15 -8.83 -6.35
N CYS A 33 8.72 -9.82 -5.63
CA CYS A 33 8.13 -10.33 -4.40
C CYS A 33 8.00 -9.25 -3.33
N TYR A 34 9.04 -8.42 -3.16
CA TYR A 34 9.02 -7.29 -2.22
C TYR A 34 7.93 -6.29 -2.57
N ARG A 35 7.80 -5.91 -3.85
CA ARG A 35 6.74 -5.01 -4.31
C ARG A 35 5.34 -5.57 -4.08
N ILE A 36 5.11 -6.84 -4.41
CA ILE A 36 3.81 -7.50 -4.17
C ILE A 36 3.50 -7.52 -2.68
N TYR A 37 4.50 -7.80 -1.84
CA TYR A 37 4.35 -7.80 -0.40
C TYR A 37 3.91 -6.42 0.12
N VAL A 38 4.58 -5.34 -0.30
CA VAL A 38 4.22 -3.96 0.08
C VAL A 38 2.79 -3.62 -0.35
N ILE A 39 2.40 -3.96 -1.59
CA ILE A 39 1.02 -3.73 -2.08
C ILE A 39 -0.01 -4.42 -1.19
N ASN A 40 0.19 -5.70 -0.88
CA ASN A 40 -0.73 -6.47 -0.05
C ASN A 40 -0.81 -5.89 1.37
N MET A 41 0.31 -5.41 1.91
CA MET A 41 0.34 -4.75 3.21
C MET A 41 -0.45 -3.46 3.20
N THR A 42 -0.26 -2.59 2.20
CA THR A 42 -1.03 -1.35 2.06
C THR A 42 -2.54 -1.62 1.94
N GLU A 43 -2.93 -2.64 1.18
CA GLU A 43 -4.34 -3.05 1.07
C GLU A 43 -4.91 -3.62 2.37
N TYR A 44 -4.13 -4.45 3.07
CA TYR A 44 -4.51 -5.00 4.37
C TYR A 44 -4.71 -3.88 5.39
N ALA A 45 -3.74 -2.98 5.48
CA ALA A 45 -3.77 -1.87 6.41
C ALA A 45 -4.94 -0.93 6.13
N LEU A 46 -5.22 -0.61 4.86
CA LEU A 46 -6.42 0.15 4.47
C LEU A 46 -7.72 -0.54 4.95
N ARG A 47 -7.88 -1.84 4.68
CA ARG A 47 -9.09 -2.60 5.07
C ARG A 47 -9.27 -2.67 6.58
N GLU A 48 -8.18 -2.91 7.31
CA GLU A 48 -8.19 -3.04 8.77
C GLU A 48 -8.53 -1.70 9.44
N THR A 49 -7.92 -0.63 8.97
CA THR A 49 -8.16 0.74 9.41
C THR A 49 -9.61 1.18 9.17
N ILE A 50 -10.18 0.83 8.01
CA ILE A 50 -11.60 1.05 7.69
C ILE A 50 -12.53 0.23 8.59
N ARG A 51 -12.22 -1.04 8.80
CA ARG A 51 -13.03 -1.92 9.66
C ARG A 51 -13.10 -1.39 11.08
N ASN A 52 -11.97 -0.98 11.64
CA ASN A 52 -11.90 -0.56 13.03
C ASN A 52 -12.55 0.80 13.28
N THR A 53 -12.52 1.71 12.31
CA THR A 53 -13.17 3.02 12.43
C THR A 53 -14.68 2.99 12.25
N LYS A 54 -15.22 2.06 11.46
CA LYS A 54 -16.67 1.78 11.44
C LYS A 54 -17.21 1.37 12.82
N ILE A 55 -16.37 0.90 13.73
CA ILE A 55 -16.76 0.47 15.08
C ILE A 55 -16.75 1.65 16.08
N TYR A 56 -16.02 2.73 15.80
CA TYR A 56 -15.88 3.89 16.68
C TYR A 56 -16.54 5.13 16.07
N GLN A 57 -17.86 5.23 16.24
CA GLN A 57 -18.65 6.42 15.92
C GLN A 57 -18.32 7.57 16.88
N GLY A 58 -17.73 8.65 16.37
CA GLY A 58 -17.60 9.90 17.13
C GLY A 58 -16.50 10.83 16.62
N SER A 59 -16.80 12.13 16.65
CA SER A 59 -15.95 13.25 16.21
C SER A 59 -14.45 13.01 16.42
N GLY A 60 -13.69 12.97 15.32
CA GLY A 60 -12.25 12.65 15.33
C GLY A 60 -11.85 11.45 14.45
N VAL A 61 -12.77 10.95 13.61
CA VAL A 61 -12.58 9.78 12.73
C VAL A 61 -11.23 9.81 12.00
N HIS A 62 -10.78 10.99 11.55
CA HIS A 62 -9.50 11.16 10.87
C HIS A 62 -8.24 10.94 11.72
N GLU A 63 -8.14 11.60 12.87
CA GLU A 63 -7.00 11.44 13.78
C GLU A 63 -6.94 10.01 14.35
N GLN A 64 -8.11 9.37 14.47
CA GLN A 64 -8.21 7.96 14.80
C GLN A 64 -7.77 7.03 13.67
N TYR A 65 -8.00 7.37 12.40
CA TYR A 65 -7.50 6.56 11.26
C TYR A 65 -5.97 6.48 11.27
N GLU A 66 -5.29 7.63 11.37
CA GLU A 66 -3.83 7.71 11.36
C GLU A 66 -3.23 7.07 12.61
N THR A 67 -3.74 7.40 13.80
CA THR A 67 -3.25 6.83 15.06
C THR A 67 -3.44 5.31 15.10
N ARG A 68 -4.59 4.80 14.64
CA ARG A 68 -4.85 3.34 14.61
C ARG A 68 -4.00 2.64 13.58
N PHE A 69 -3.79 3.25 12.43
CA PHE A 69 -2.90 2.72 11.42
C PHE A 69 -1.45 2.67 11.91
N GLN A 70 -0.94 3.75 12.49
CA GLN A 70 0.38 3.76 13.14
C GLN A 70 0.47 2.69 14.24
N THR A 71 -0.58 2.53 15.05
CA THR A 71 -0.66 1.47 16.06
C THR A 71 -0.64 0.07 15.42
N LEU A 72 -1.33 -0.15 14.30
CA LEU A 72 -1.37 -1.43 13.58
C LEU A 72 -0.02 -1.79 12.96
N ILE A 73 0.73 -0.80 12.50
CA ILE A 73 2.06 -1.00 11.92
C ILE A 73 3.12 -1.14 13.04
N ALA A 74 3.06 -0.31 14.09
CA ALA A 74 4.05 -0.27 15.16
C ALA A 74 3.90 -1.41 16.20
N ASN A 75 2.68 -1.87 16.51
CA ASN A 75 2.48 -2.94 17.51
C ASN A 75 2.61 -4.36 16.95
N GLN A 76 2.72 -4.53 15.63
CA GLN A 76 3.04 -5.85 15.10
C GLN A 76 4.51 -6.14 15.32
N ASN A 77 4.78 -6.90 16.38
CA ASN A 77 6.06 -7.47 16.81
C ASN A 77 6.66 -8.46 15.78
N ASN A 78 6.48 -8.19 14.49
CA ASN A 78 6.58 -9.11 13.37
C ASN A 78 7.63 -8.66 12.38
N LEU A 79 8.10 -9.62 11.58
CA LEU A 79 9.14 -9.56 10.54
C LEU A 79 9.03 -8.41 9.52
N TRP A 80 7.95 -7.63 9.56
CA TRP A 80 7.57 -6.61 8.61
C TRP A 80 8.18 -5.23 8.89
N SER A 81 8.45 -4.88 10.15
CA SER A 81 9.11 -3.61 10.51
C SER A 81 10.54 -3.49 9.98
N PHE A 82 11.17 -4.63 9.65
CA PHE A 82 12.48 -4.65 9.00
C PHE A 82 12.40 -4.31 7.50
N LEU A 83 11.26 -4.60 6.85
CA LEU A 83 11.09 -4.48 5.40
C LEU A 83 10.32 -3.22 5.00
N ILE A 84 9.63 -2.59 5.94
CA ILE A 84 8.72 -1.48 5.70
C ILE A 84 9.00 -0.40 6.75
N ASP A 85 9.34 0.77 6.25
CA ASP A 85 9.44 2.01 7.01
C ASP A 85 8.03 2.57 7.26
N ASP A 86 7.63 2.69 8.52
CA ASP A 86 6.31 3.17 8.92
C ASP A 86 6.11 4.66 8.63
N ASP A 87 7.18 5.45 8.64
CA ASP A 87 7.16 6.87 8.32
C ASP A 87 6.85 7.15 6.84
N LYS A 88 6.97 6.15 5.97
CA LYS A 88 6.67 6.26 4.53
C LYS A 88 5.21 6.04 4.17
N PHE A 89 4.34 5.84 5.17
CA PHE A 89 2.91 5.78 4.92
C PHE A 89 2.23 7.12 5.16
N SER A 90 1.28 7.43 4.29
CA SER A 90 0.41 8.59 4.42
C SER A 90 -1.04 8.17 4.21
N ILE A 91 -1.95 8.76 4.99
CA ILE A 91 -3.40 8.54 4.87
C ILE A 91 -4.07 9.87 4.56
N ASP A 92 -4.83 9.89 3.48
CA ASP A 92 -5.72 10.98 3.12
C ASP A 92 -7.18 10.53 3.19
N GLY A 93 -8.06 11.46 3.56
CA GLY A 93 -9.48 11.20 3.71
C GLY A 93 -10.28 12.36 3.15
N LYS A 94 -11.17 12.06 2.21
CA LYS A 94 -12.08 13.02 1.59
C LYS A 94 -13.52 12.63 1.89
N TYR A 95 -14.28 13.55 2.46
CA TYR A 95 -15.63 13.29 2.97
C TYR A 95 -16.67 14.02 2.12
N PHE A 96 -17.78 13.34 1.83
CA PHE A 96 -18.81 13.83 0.91
C PHE A 96 -20.17 13.84 1.62
N PRO A 97 -20.85 15.00 1.68
CA PRO A 97 -22.14 15.11 2.36
C PRO A 97 -23.24 14.30 1.67
N SER A 98 -23.17 14.13 0.35
CA SER A 98 -24.16 13.41 -0.43
C SER A 98 -23.53 12.64 -1.60
N TYR A 99 -24.27 11.69 -2.16
CA TYR A 99 -23.85 10.99 -3.39
C TYR A 99 -23.65 11.94 -4.58
N SER A 100 -24.47 12.99 -4.69
CA SER A 100 -24.27 14.02 -5.73
C SER A 100 -22.94 14.75 -5.57
N ASP A 101 -22.54 15.05 -4.34
CA ASP A 101 -21.26 15.72 -4.06
C ASP A 101 -20.07 14.81 -4.36
N PHE A 102 -20.21 13.50 -4.12
CA PHE A 102 -19.24 12.49 -4.52
C PHE A 102 -19.04 12.45 -6.04
N VAL A 103 -20.14 12.38 -6.82
CA VAL A 103 -20.07 12.39 -8.30
C VAL A 103 -19.46 13.68 -8.84
N ASN A 104 -19.75 14.82 -8.21
CA ASN A 104 -19.20 16.12 -8.59
C ASN A 104 -17.81 16.40 -8.00
N ASN A 105 -17.25 15.45 -7.24
CA ASN A 105 -15.95 15.55 -6.57
C ASN A 105 -15.81 16.74 -5.59
N VAL A 106 -16.93 17.22 -5.05
CA VAL A 106 -17.01 18.32 -4.07
C VAL A 106 -17.00 17.72 -2.66
N GLY A 107 -15.80 17.35 -2.20
CA GLY A 107 -15.61 16.75 -0.87
C GLY A 107 -14.67 17.58 -0.02
N TYR A 108 -14.81 17.42 1.29
CA TYR A 108 -14.07 18.16 2.30
C TYR A 108 -12.91 17.34 2.83
N SER A 109 -11.79 18.01 3.10
CA SER A 109 -10.62 17.43 3.76
C SER A 109 -10.75 17.58 5.29
N LYS A 110 -9.85 16.89 5.99
CA LYS A 110 -9.71 16.67 7.44
C LYS A 110 -10.10 17.82 8.39
N GLN A 111 -10.06 19.08 7.95
CA GLN A 111 -10.25 20.26 8.80
C GLN A 111 -11.71 20.76 8.90
N ASP A 112 -12.61 20.33 8.01
CA ASP A 112 -13.99 20.86 7.94
C ASP A 112 -15.04 19.83 8.39
N LEU A 113 -14.75 18.99 9.40
CA LEU A 113 -15.63 17.91 9.87
C LEU A 113 -16.86 18.39 10.68
N THR A 114 -17.43 19.53 10.33
CA THR A 114 -18.58 20.13 11.04
C THR A 114 -19.94 19.51 10.65
N PHE A 115 -19.97 18.63 9.65
CA PHE A 115 -21.20 18.08 9.06
C PHE A 115 -21.27 16.56 9.15
N ASN A 116 -22.49 16.02 9.06
CA ASN A 116 -22.72 14.60 8.89
C ASN A 116 -22.47 14.24 7.41
N TYR A 117 -21.63 13.24 7.16
CA TYR A 117 -21.22 12.85 5.81
C TYR A 117 -21.82 11.51 5.44
N ASP A 118 -22.35 11.37 4.23
CA ASP A 118 -22.92 10.13 3.72
C ASP A 118 -21.86 9.21 3.09
N LEU A 119 -20.77 9.77 2.56
CA LEU A 119 -19.66 8.99 2.01
C LEU A 119 -18.29 9.50 2.47
N ALA A 120 -17.32 8.58 2.51
CA ALA A 120 -15.91 8.91 2.70
C ALA A 120 -15.02 8.14 1.72
N GLU A 121 -14.07 8.82 1.10
CA GLU A 121 -13.01 8.22 0.32
C GLU A 121 -11.72 8.26 1.15
N ILE A 122 -11.21 7.09 1.50
CA ILE A 122 -9.98 6.93 2.27
C ILE A 122 -8.90 6.40 1.35
N THR A 123 -7.79 7.13 1.25
CA THR A 123 -6.61 6.76 0.46
C THR A 123 -5.43 6.51 1.39
N VAL A 124 -4.81 5.34 1.29
CA VAL A 124 -3.52 5.04 1.93
C VAL A 124 -2.46 4.98 0.85
N THR A 125 -1.38 5.72 1.06
CA THR A 125 -0.22 5.77 0.17
C THR A 125 1.00 5.27 0.90
N TYR A 126 1.79 4.44 0.23
CA TYR A 126 3.13 4.05 0.67
C TYR A 126 4.16 4.53 -0.33
N GLU A 127 5.15 5.29 0.13
CA GLU A 127 6.26 5.73 -0.71
C GLU A 127 7.25 4.58 -0.95
N TYR A 128 7.09 3.84 -2.04
CA TYR A 128 7.92 2.68 -2.34
C TYR A 128 9.28 3.10 -2.91
N THR A 129 10.33 2.66 -2.23
CA THR A 129 11.72 2.78 -2.70
C THR A 129 12.21 1.40 -3.14
N PRO A 130 12.54 1.20 -4.43
CA PRO A 130 13.13 -0.04 -4.92
C PRO A 130 14.44 -0.36 -4.17
N ILE A 131 14.67 -1.63 -3.82
CA ILE A 131 15.90 -2.04 -3.11
C ILE A 131 17.08 -1.98 -4.09
N ILE A 132 16.83 -2.32 -5.36
CA ILE A 132 17.84 -2.35 -6.40
C ILE A 132 17.67 -1.14 -7.32
N HIS A 133 18.53 -0.14 -7.14
CA HIS A 133 18.55 1.10 -7.92
C HIS A 133 19.21 0.92 -9.31
N VAL A 134 18.81 -0.11 -10.07
CA VAL A 134 19.35 -0.30 -11.43
C VAL A 134 18.66 0.69 -12.37
N PHE A 135 19.42 1.57 -13.00
CA PHE A 135 19.00 2.52 -14.05
C PHE A 135 17.77 3.38 -13.71
N GLY A 136 17.94 4.35 -12.80
CA GLY A 136 16.99 5.46 -12.65
C GLY A 136 15.65 5.07 -12.03
N ALA A 137 15.63 4.02 -11.19
CA ALA A 137 14.44 3.63 -10.45
C ALA A 137 14.05 4.78 -9.49
N GLU A 138 13.03 5.54 -9.89
CA GLU A 138 12.45 6.61 -9.09
C GLU A 138 11.61 6.03 -7.96
N GLN A 139 11.45 6.82 -6.91
CA GLN A 139 10.48 6.53 -5.84
C GLN A 139 9.09 6.48 -6.47
N VAL A 140 8.34 5.42 -6.19
CA VAL A 140 6.99 5.22 -6.75
C VAL A 140 5.99 5.14 -5.62
N ASP A 141 4.93 5.92 -5.69
CA ASP A 141 3.86 5.84 -4.70
C ASP A 141 2.94 4.65 -4.99
N ILE A 142 2.75 3.81 -3.98
CA ILE A 142 1.76 2.73 -3.97
C ILE A 142 0.55 3.23 -3.21
N SER A 143 -0.43 3.75 -3.95
CA SER A 143 -1.69 4.24 -3.38
C SER A 143 -2.84 3.24 -3.54
N ARG A 144 -3.67 3.16 -2.51
CA ARG A 144 -4.90 2.37 -2.46
C ARG A 144 -6.02 3.21 -1.87
N THR A 145 -7.13 3.25 -2.58
CA THR A 145 -8.30 4.06 -2.23
C THR A 145 -9.51 3.16 -2.03
N MET A 146 -10.32 3.46 -1.01
CA MET A 146 -11.60 2.81 -0.78
C MET A 146 -12.65 3.85 -0.44
N VAL A 147 -13.83 3.70 -1.05
CA VAL A 147 -15.01 4.52 -0.78
C VAL A 147 -15.90 3.79 0.22
N LEU A 148 -16.36 4.53 1.22
CA LEU A 148 -17.17 4.10 2.33
C LEU A 148 -18.50 4.81 2.27
N ASN A 149 -19.55 4.04 2.55
CA ASN A 149 -20.86 4.58 2.85
C ASN A 149 -21.00 4.71 4.37
N LEU A 150 -21.35 5.92 4.80
CA LEU A 150 -21.52 6.38 6.17
C LEU A 150 -23.02 6.66 6.48
N GLU A 151 -23.93 6.53 5.52
CA GLU A 151 -25.37 6.80 5.69
C GLU A 151 -26.06 5.80 6.66
N HIS A 152 -25.39 4.69 6.99
CA HIS A 152 -25.91 3.60 7.82
C HIS A 152 -25.29 3.55 9.23
N GLU A 153 -25.04 4.71 9.81
CA GLU A 153 -24.45 4.87 11.15
C GLU A 153 -25.56 5.10 12.19
N GLY A 154 -26.36 4.06 12.45
CA GLY A 154 -27.35 4.08 13.53
C GLY A 154 -28.42 2.99 13.39
N TRP A 155 -28.14 1.78 13.89
CA TRP A 155 -29.24 0.96 14.38
C TRP A 155 -29.78 1.72 15.58
N LYS A 156 -31.01 2.22 15.48
CA LYS A 156 -31.72 2.62 16.70
C LYS A 156 -31.76 1.36 17.55
N ASP A 157 -31.13 1.38 18.72
CA ASP A 157 -31.42 0.39 19.73
C ASP A 157 -32.93 0.34 19.86
N GLU A 158 -33.51 -0.81 19.49
CA GLU A 158 -34.91 -1.09 19.75
C GLU A 158 -35.07 -0.98 21.26
N THR A 159 -35.69 0.13 21.66
CA THR A 159 -35.97 0.47 23.03
C THR A 159 -37.07 -0.47 23.50
N GLU A 160 -36.71 -1.40 24.38
CA GLU A 160 -37.65 -1.98 25.36
C GLU A 160 -37.44 -1.34 26.73
#